data_AF-A0A2V8P8X1-F1
#
_entry.id   AF-A0A2V8P8X1-F1
#
_cell.length_a   1.000
_cell.length_b   1.000
_cell.length_c   1.000
_cell.angle_alpha   90.00
_cell.angle_beta   90.00
_cell.angle_gamma   90.00
#
_symmetry.space_group_name_H-M   'P 1'
#
loop_
_entity.id
_entity.type
_entity.pdbx_description
1 polymer ?
#
loop_
_entity_poly.entity_id
_entity_poly.type
_entity_poly.pdbx_seq_one_letter_code
_entity_poly.pdbx_strand_id
1 'polypeptide(L)'
;MPPKQNKVAIIGGGLAGLSCAYALKRRGEEAVVFDASPVAGGRSRIEQTGGFTIDAGAQYLLGPELFRNTFDLIRNLGLSDDVLQIAPYAGQVRKGAIYRYPVASAMGLLKLKGLNIADKALLPRMAFLLARYGPHLDFHHPEHGLDFDDETVASFVKREFSQNVLNYVAGPLISTLFFYGSEETS
;
A
#
# COMPACT_ATOMS: atom_id res chain seq x y z
N MET A 1 -18.06 -36.09 -27.38
CA MET A 1 -17.31 -35.97 -26.11
C MET A 1 -17.99 -34.89 -25.29
N PRO A 2 -18.21 -35.08 -23.97
CA PRO A 2 -18.57 -33.96 -23.11
C PRO A 2 -17.47 -32.89 -23.20
N PRO A 3 -17.81 -31.60 -23.06
CA PRO A 3 -16.82 -30.54 -23.14
C PRO A 3 -15.72 -30.78 -22.11
N LYS A 4 -14.45 -30.70 -22.55
CA LYS A 4 -13.30 -30.72 -21.64
C LYS A 4 -13.47 -29.55 -20.66
N GLN A 5 -13.81 -29.83 -19.41
CA GLN A 5 -13.64 -28.86 -18.33
C GLN A 5 -12.14 -28.62 -18.21
N ASN A 6 -11.69 -27.47 -18.71
CA ASN A 6 -10.31 -27.06 -18.59
C ASN A 6 -10.06 -26.69 -17.12
N LYS A 7 -9.54 -27.65 -16.35
CA LYS A 7 -9.15 -27.41 -14.96
C LYS A 7 -7.96 -26.46 -14.93
N VAL A 8 -8.09 -25.34 -14.21
CA VAL A 8 -7.02 -24.36 -14.04
C VAL A 8 -6.13 -24.78 -12.87
N ALA A 9 -4.82 -24.90 -13.10
CA ALA A 9 -3.84 -25.07 -12.03
C ALA A 9 -3.30 -23.70 -11.60
N ILE A 10 -3.36 -23.41 -10.31
CA ILE A 10 -2.83 -22.19 -9.70
C ILE A 10 -1.64 -22.57 -8.81
N ILE A 11 -0.48 -21.95 -9.05
CA ILE A 11 0.73 -22.19 -8.26
C ILE A 11 0.90 -21.05 -7.24
N GLY A 12 0.85 -21.39 -5.96
CA GLY A 12 0.90 -20.49 -4.81
C GLY A 12 -0.48 -20.28 -4.17
N GLY A 13 -0.61 -20.68 -2.91
CA GLY A 13 -1.77 -20.50 -2.03
C GLY A 13 -1.69 -19.24 -1.17
N GLY A 14 -0.94 -18.22 -1.59
CA GLY A 14 -1.00 -16.87 -1.01
C GLY A 14 -2.26 -16.11 -1.43
N LEU A 15 -2.44 -14.90 -0.90
CA LEU A 15 -3.63 -14.06 -1.19
C LEU A 15 -3.92 -13.90 -2.69
N ALA A 16 -2.89 -13.76 -3.54
CA ALA A 16 -3.08 -13.64 -4.99
C ALA A 16 -3.67 -14.91 -5.61
N GLY A 17 -3.12 -16.08 -5.29
CA GLY A 17 -3.60 -17.36 -5.83
C GLY A 17 -4.97 -17.74 -5.28
N LEU A 18 -5.22 -17.49 -3.98
CA LEU A 18 -6.54 -17.69 -3.37
C LEU A 18 -7.60 -16.75 -3.98
N SER A 19 -7.25 -15.49 -4.23
CA SER A 19 -8.15 -14.53 -4.89
C SER A 19 -8.45 -14.94 -6.33
N CYS A 20 -7.45 -15.46 -7.05
CA CYS A 20 -7.63 -16.02 -8.39
C CYS A 20 -8.60 -17.21 -8.37
N ALA A 21 -8.38 -18.17 -7.46
CA ALA A 21 -9.25 -19.34 -7.30
C ALA A 21 -10.68 -18.93 -6.94
N TYR A 22 -10.84 -17.95 -6.05
CA TYR A 22 -12.14 -17.38 -5.70
C TYR A 22 -12.85 -16.76 -6.91
N ALA A 23 -12.13 -15.97 -7.72
CA ALA A 23 -12.67 -15.34 -8.91
C ALA A 23 -13.10 -16.35 -9.98
N LEU A 24 -12.30 -17.40 -10.20
CA LEU A 24 -12.62 -18.51 -11.12
C LEU A 24 -13.84 -19.29 -10.64
N LYS A 25 -13.89 -19.66 -9.36
CA LYS A 25 -15.03 -20.36 -8.77
C LYS A 25 -16.33 -19.56 -8.93
N ARG A 26 -16.28 -18.25 -8.75
CA ARG A 26 -17.43 -17.35 -8.97
C ARG A 26 -17.90 -17.30 -10.42
N ARG A 27 -17.06 -17.66 -11.39
CA ARG A 27 -17.39 -17.78 -12.81
C ARG A 27 -17.85 -19.19 -13.19
N GLY A 28 -17.93 -20.12 -12.23
CA GLY A 28 -18.27 -21.53 -12.49
C GLY A 28 -17.10 -22.36 -13.01
N GLU A 29 -15.87 -21.84 -12.96
CA GLU A 29 -14.67 -22.51 -13.44
C GLU A 29 -14.03 -23.35 -12.32
N GLU A 30 -13.54 -24.53 -12.68
CA GLU A 30 -12.82 -25.42 -11.75
C GLU A 30 -11.33 -25.06 -11.68
N ALA A 31 -10.82 -24.81 -10.48
CA ALA A 31 -9.42 -24.51 -10.24
C ALA A 31 -8.86 -25.32 -9.07
N VAL A 32 -7.60 -25.72 -9.17
CA VAL A 32 -6.83 -26.40 -8.11
C VAL A 32 -5.64 -25.53 -7.74
N VAL A 33 -5.50 -25.21 -6.45
CA VAL A 33 -4.39 -24.44 -5.91
C VAL A 33 -3.34 -25.38 -5.35
N PHE A 34 -2.09 -25.22 -5.80
CA PHE A 34 -0.93 -25.93 -5.29
C PHE A 34 -0.08 -24.95 -4.49
N ASP A 35 0.30 -25.31 -3.27
CA ASP A 35 1.27 -24.57 -2.47
C ASP A 35 2.35 -25.54 -1.96
N ALA A 36 3.58 -25.04 -1.83
CA ALA A 36 4.67 -25.80 -1.23
C ALA A 36 4.56 -25.82 0.31
N SER A 37 3.89 -24.83 0.90
CA SER A 37 3.60 -24.73 2.32
C SER A 37 2.46 -25.68 2.73
N PRO A 38 2.52 -26.26 3.94
CA PRO A 38 1.41 -27.07 4.47
C PRO A 38 0.14 -26.26 4.77
N VAL A 39 0.22 -24.93 4.80
CA VAL A 39 -0.91 -24.03 5.11
C VAL A 39 -0.93 -22.87 4.11
N ALA A 40 -2.13 -22.51 3.66
CA ALA A 40 -2.36 -21.38 2.76
C ALA A 40 -2.19 -20.02 3.47
N GLY A 41 -2.08 -18.94 2.69
CA GLY A 41 -1.97 -17.56 3.16
C GLY A 41 -0.66 -16.87 2.75
N GLY A 42 0.40 -17.63 2.50
CA GLY A 42 1.69 -17.10 2.07
C GLY A 42 2.29 -16.10 3.06
N ARG A 43 2.42 -14.84 2.65
CA ARG A 43 2.92 -13.73 3.51
C ARG A 43 1.87 -13.19 4.49
N SER A 44 0.60 -13.52 4.32
CA SER A 44 -0.50 -13.09 5.20
C SER A 44 -0.89 -14.20 6.17
N ARG A 45 0.11 -14.80 6.82
CA ARG A 45 -0.09 -15.86 7.81
C ARG A 45 0.06 -15.30 9.22
N ILE A 46 -0.59 -15.98 10.15
CA ILE A 46 -0.46 -15.74 11.58
C ILE A 46 0.49 -16.79 12.15
N GLU A 47 1.41 -16.34 13.00
CA GLU A 47 2.26 -17.19 13.82
C GLU A 47 1.84 -17.08 15.29
N GLN A 48 1.77 -18.23 15.97
CA GLN A 48 1.46 -18.31 17.38
C GLN A 48 2.72 -18.70 18.14
N THR A 49 3.26 -17.81 18.96
CA THR A 49 4.49 -18.06 19.71
C THR A 49 4.45 -17.38 21.07
N GLY A 50 4.85 -18.08 22.14
CA GLY A 50 4.90 -17.52 23.49
C GLY A 50 3.57 -16.97 24.03
N GLY A 51 2.43 -17.46 23.52
CA GLY A 51 1.09 -16.93 23.87
C GLY A 51 0.68 -15.68 23.09
N PHE A 52 1.47 -15.27 22.09
CA PHE A 52 1.18 -14.13 21.21
C PHE A 52 0.74 -14.60 19.82
N THR A 53 -0.20 -13.85 19.25
CA THR A 53 -0.61 -13.91 17.85
C THR A 53 0.14 -12.83 17.08
N ILE A 54 0.92 -13.23 16.07
CA ILE A 54 1.81 -12.33 15.32
C ILE A 54 1.51 -12.44 13.83
N ASP A 55 1.28 -11.32 13.16
CA ASP A 55 1.23 -11.26 11.69
C ASP A 55 2.64 -11.42 11.12
N ALA A 56 2.85 -12.42 10.26
CA ALA A 56 4.16 -12.70 9.68
C ALA A 56 4.51 -11.79 8.49
N GLY A 57 3.62 -10.89 8.09
CA GLY A 57 3.83 -10.05 6.90
C GLY A 57 2.88 -8.86 6.84
N ALA A 58 1.82 -8.94 6.05
CA ALA A 58 0.90 -7.81 5.86
C ALA A 58 0.13 -7.51 7.15
N GLN A 59 0.28 -6.28 7.69
CA GLN A 59 -0.28 -5.89 8.98
C GLN A 59 -1.50 -4.96 8.88
N TYR A 60 -1.66 -4.24 7.78
CA TYR A 60 -2.75 -3.29 7.60
C TYR A 60 -3.13 -3.17 6.13
N LEU A 61 -4.39 -2.79 5.91
CA LEU A 61 -4.91 -2.42 4.61
C LEU A 61 -5.06 -0.90 4.56
N LEU A 62 -4.71 -0.31 3.42
CA LEU A 62 -5.12 1.07 3.16
C LEU A 62 -6.63 1.08 2.88
N GLY A 63 -7.26 2.25 3.06
CA GLY A 63 -8.72 2.39 2.99
C GLY A 63 -9.36 1.89 1.69
N PRO A 64 -10.69 1.72 1.68
CA PRO A 64 -11.44 1.17 0.55
C PRO A 64 -11.28 1.98 -0.74
N GLU A 65 -10.88 3.25 -0.66
CA GLU A 65 -10.57 4.10 -1.81
C GLU A 65 -9.40 3.56 -2.62
N LEU A 66 -8.39 3.00 -1.95
CA LEU A 66 -7.20 2.41 -2.58
C LEU A 66 -7.39 0.91 -2.79
N PHE A 67 -7.95 0.20 -1.81
CA PHE A 67 -8.04 -1.27 -1.80
C PHE A 67 -9.45 -1.77 -2.13
N ARG A 68 -10.11 -1.15 -3.11
CA ARG A 68 -11.50 -1.43 -3.50
C ARG A 68 -11.81 -2.93 -3.65
N ASN A 69 -11.03 -3.63 -4.47
CA ASN A 69 -11.22 -5.06 -4.74
C ASN A 69 -11.06 -5.93 -3.49
N THR A 70 -10.17 -5.55 -2.58
CA THR A 70 -9.95 -6.26 -1.31
C THR A 70 -11.14 -6.06 -0.37
N PHE A 71 -11.65 -4.84 -0.24
CA PHE A 71 -12.83 -4.56 0.59
C PHE A 71 -14.12 -5.20 0.00
N ASP A 72 -14.24 -5.28 -1.32
CA ASP A 72 -15.29 -6.05 -1.97
C ASP A 72 -15.20 -7.53 -1.63
N LEU A 73 -14.00 -8.11 -1.64
CA LEU A 73 -13.79 -9.50 -1.25
C LEU A 73 -14.16 -9.73 0.21
N ILE A 74 -13.69 -8.88 1.13
CA ILE A 74 -14.04 -8.93 2.56
C ILE A 74 -15.55 -8.96 2.75
N ARG A 75 -16.27 -8.05 2.08
CA ARG A 75 -17.73 -7.98 2.13
C ARG A 75 -18.39 -9.24 1.56
N ASN A 76 -17.94 -9.73 0.41
CA ASN A 76 -18.50 -10.94 -0.20
C ASN A 76 -18.24 -12.21 0.62
N LEU A 77 -17.23 -12.20 1.49
CA LEU A 77 -16.95 -13.27 2.45
C LEU A 77 -17.68 -13.10 3.79
N GLY A 78 -18.42 -12.00 3.98
CA GLY A 78 -19.13 -11.71 5.23
C GLY A 78 -18.21 -11.29 6.38
N LEU A 79 -17.01 -10.80 6.08
CA LEU A 79 -15.97 -10.45 7.07
C LEU A 79 -15.92 -8.93 7.38
N SER A 80 -16.95 -8.18 6.99
CA SER A 80 -16.95 -6.72 7.16
C SER A 80 -16.88 -6.30 8.62
N ASP A 81 -17.52 -7.06 9.52
CA ASP A 81 -17.57 -6.75 10.96
C ASP A 81 -16.23 -7.03 11.67
N ASP A 82 -15.33 -7.79 11.03
CA ASP A 82 -13.99 -8.09 11.55
C ASP A 82 -12.96 -7.00 11.19
N VAL A 83 -13.33 -6.02 10.35
CA VAL A 83 -12.41 -4.94 9.94
C VAL A 83 -12.37 -3.84 10.99
N LEU A 84 -11.20 -3.66 11.59
CA LEU A 84 -10.95 -2.60 12.56
C LEU A 84 -10.30 -1.38 11.90
N GLN A 85 -10.88 -0.21 12.12
CA GLN A 85 -10.28 1.05 11.70
C GLN A 85 -9.20 1.50 12.70
N ILE A 86 -7.98 1.70 12.18
CA ILE A 86 -6.86 2.20 12.96
C ILE A 86 -6.64 3.68 12.62
N ALA A 87 -6.44 4.51 13.64
CA ALA A 87 -6.19 5.93 13.43
C ALA A 87 -4.83 6.15 12.72
N PRO A 88 -4.78 6.90 11.59
CA PRO A 88 -3.59 7.01 10.77
C PRO A 88 -2.59 8.03 11.35
N TYR A 89 -1.83 7.61 12.36
CA TYR A 89 -0.78 8.41 12.98
C TYR A 89 0.61 7.86 12.67
N ALA A 90 1.54 8.74 12.31
CA ALA A 90 2.95 8.43 12.21
C ALA A 90 3.71 9.01 13.40
N GLY A 91 4.72 8.26 13.87
CA GLY A 91 5.65 8.68 14.90
C GLY A 91 7.01 9.04 14.30
N GLN A 92 7.56 10.20 14.68
CA GLN A 92 8.91 10.61 14.33
C GLN A 92 9.77 10.66 15.60
N VAL A 93 10.85 9.90 15.61
CA VAL A 93 11.89 10.01 16.65
C VAL A 93 12.86 11.11 16.23
N ARG A 94 13.02 12.15 17.06
CA ARG A 94 13.95 13.24 16.79
C ARG A 94 14.53 13.80 18.08
N LYS A 95 15.86 13.85 18.17
CA LYS A 95 16.61 14.34 19.34
C LYS A 95 16.13 13.68 20.66
N GLY A 96 15.92 12.36 20.64
CA GLY A 96 15.48 11.59 21.81
C GLY A 96 14.00 11.73 22.18
N ALA A 97 13.20 12.51 21.45
CA ALA A 97 11.76 12.66 21.67
C ALA A 97 10.94 12.04 20.53
N ILE A 98 9.77 11.50 20.86
CA ILE A 98 8.79 10.99 19.89
C ILE A 98 7.72 12.05 19.64
N TYR A 99 7.49 12.37 18.37
CA TYR A 99 6.44 13.28 17.93
C TYR A 99 5.44 12.53 17.09
N ARG A 100 4.14 12.70 17.36
CA ARG A 100 3.05 12.03 16.64
C ARG A 100 2.32 13.02 15.75
N TYR A 101 2.06 12.62 14.51
CA TYR A 101 1.35 13.46 13.54
C TYR A 101 0.28 12.64 12.82
N PRO A 102 -0.87 13.26 12.50
CA PRO A 102 -1.81 12.66 11.57
C PRO A 102 -1.15 12.56 10.17
N VAL A 103 -1.24 11.39 9.56
CA VAL A 103 -0.75 11.13 8.20
C VAL A 103 -1.73 11.70 7.18
N ALA A 104 -1.26 12.00 5.96
CA ALA A 104 -2.08 12.52 4.86
C ALA A 104 -2.90 13.77 5.23
N SER A 105 -2.36 14.61 6.12
CA SER A 105 -3.03 15.82 6.61
C SER A 105 -2.15 17.05 6.42
N ALA A 106 -2.70 18.13 5.85
CA ALA A 106 -2.02 19.41 5.75
C ALA A 106 -1.59 19.94 7.14
N MET A 107 -2.44 19.76 8.16
CA MET A 107 -2.10 20.11 9.54
C MET A 107 -0.95 19.25 10.09
N GLY A 108 -0.91 17.96 9.73
CA GLY A 108 0.19 17.06 10.06
C GLY A 108 1.52 17.56 9.48
N LEU A 109 1.53 17.91 8.19
CA LEU A 109 2.70 18.46 7.49
C LEU A 109 3.16 19.80 8.07
N LEU A 110 2.23 20.70 8.39
CA LEU A 110 2.54 21.98 9.02
C LEU A 110 3.18 21.81 10.41
N LYS A 111 2.77 20.79 11.17
CA LYS A 111 3.32 20.49 12.50
C LYS A 111 4.61 19.66 12.46
N LEU A 112 4.89 18.98 11.35
CA LEU A 112 6.03 18.08 11.18
C LEU A 112 7.34 18.80 11.49
N LYS A 113 8.13 18.21 12.40
CA LYS A 113 9.47 18.71 12.74
C LYS A 113 10.46 18.29 11.66
N GLY A 114 11.33 19.21 11.25
CA GLY A 114 12.30 19.01 10.17
C GLY A 114 12.01 19.90 8.96
N LEU A 115 10.75 20.27 8.73
CA LEU A 115 10.36 21.23 7.70
C LEU A 115 10.47 22.66 8.23
N ASN A 116 11.19 23.50 7.48
CA ASN A 116 11.29 24.93 7.72
C ASN A 116 10.10 25.69 7.09
N ILE A 117 10.10 27.02 7.19
CA ILE A 117 9.01 27.85 6.65
C ILE A 117 8.98 27.79 5.12
N ALA A 118 10.13 27.75 4.46
CA ALA A 118 10.22 27.64 3.00
C ALA A 118 9.68 26.28 2.51
N ASP A 119 9.97 25.20 3.22
CA ASP A 119 9.41 23.87 2.91
C ASP A 119 7.88 23.86 3.00
N LYS A 120 7.32 24.56 4.00
CA LYS A 120 5.87 24.66 4.20
C LYS A 120 5.20 25.62 3.21
N ALA A 121 5.93 26.60 2.69
CA ALA A 121 5.44 27.48 1.64
C ALA A 121 5.19 26.74 0.32
N LEU A 122 5.68 25.51 0.16
CA LEU A 122 5.47 24.65 -1.01
C LEU A 122 4.18 23.80 -0.92
N LEU A 123 3.41 23.86 0.17
CA LEU A 123 2.12 23.15 0.25
C LEU A 123 1.14 23.50 -0.89
N PRO A 124 1.03 24.75 -1.36
CA PRO A 124 0.24 25.07 -2.55
C PRO A 124 0.78 24.41 -3.82
N ARG A 125 2.12 24.28 -3.98
CA ARG A 125 2.73 23.55 -5.10
C ARG A 125 2.33 22.08 -5.04
N MET A 126 2.36 21.46 -3.87
CA MET A 126 1.89 20.08 -3.69
C MET A 126 0.42 19.93 -4.05
N ALA A 127 -0.45 20.82 -3.57
CA ALA A 127 -1.87 20.80 -3.92
C ALA A 127 -2.10 20.95 -5.44
N PHE A 128 -1.33 21.84 -6.08
CA PHE A 128 -1.36 22.01 -7.53
C PHE A 128 -0.94 20.74 -8.28
N LEU A 129 0.17 20.11 -7.88
CA LEU A 129 0.65 18.88 -8.53
C LEU A 129 -0.33 17.72 -8.32
N LEU A 130 -0.92 17.59 -7.12
CA LEU A 130 -1.96 16.61 -6.86
C LEU A 130 -3.22 16.86 -7.71
N ALA A 131 -3.64 18.12 -7.88
CA ALA A 131 -4.78 18.45 -8.73
C ALA A 131 -4.48 18.21 -10.22
N ARG A 132 -3.24 18.48 -10.65
CA ARG A 132 -2.78 18.33 -12.04
C ARG A 132 -2.61 16.87 -12.43
N TYR A 133 -1.96 16.07 -11.58
CA TYR A 133 -1.58 14.70 -11.89
C TYR A 133 -2.50 13.66 -11.27
N GLY A 134 -3.21 13.99 -10.19
CA GLY A 134 -4.12 13.08 -9.49
C GLY A 134 -5.10 12.30 -10.39
N PRO A 135 -5.72 12.91 -11.42
CA PRO A 135 -6.59 12.18 -12.36
C PRO A 135 -5.88 11.07 -13.15
N HIS A 136 -4.56 11.14 -13.29
CA HIS A 136 -3.73 10.14 -13.97
C HIS A 136 -3.12 9.11 -13.00
N LEU A 137 -3.17 9.37 -11.69
CA LEU A 137 -2.59 8.51 -10.65
C LEU A 137 -3.66 7.61 -10.03
N ASP A 138 -4.30 6.79 -10.88
CA ASP A 138 -5.29 5.80 -10.43
C ASP A 138 -4.58 4.48 -10.06
N PHE A 139 -4.68 4.08 -8.79
CA PHE A 139 -4.12 2.81 -8.31
C PHE A 139 -4.75 1.56 -8.95
N HIS A 140 -5.95 1.70 -9.54
CA HIS A 140 -6.61 0.62 -10.27
C HIS A 140 -6.26 0.61 -11.76
N HIS A 141 -5.68 1.69 -12.26
CA HIS A 141 -5.23 1.86 -13.64
C HIS A 141 -3.83 2.51 -13.67
N PRO A 142 -2.80 1.86 -13.09
CA PRO A 142 -1.47 2.43 -13.00
C PRO A 142 -0.85 2.74 -14.38
N GLU A 143 -1.33 2.10 -15.44
CA GLU A 143 -0.95 2.37 -16.83
C GLU A 143 -1.20 3.83 -17.26
N HIS A 144 -2.11 4.55 -16.60
CA HIS A 144 -2.34 5.97 -16.87
C HIS A 144 -1.20 6.88 -16.41
N GLY A 145 -0.34 6.38 -15.52
CA GLY A 145 0.78 7.12 -14.94
C GLY A 145 2.13 6.82 -15.57
N LEU A 146 2.20 6.01 -16.64
CA LEU A 146 3.46 5.55 -17.24
C LEU A 146 4.37 6.70 -17.70
N ASP A 147 3.78 7.80 -18.17
CA ASP A 147 4.54 8.98 -18.61
C ASP A 147 5.27 9.69 -17.46
N PHE A 148 4.97 9.35 -16.20
CA PHE A 148 5.64 9.89 -14.99
C PHE A 148 6.73 8.96 -14.45
N ASP A 149 6.92 7.78 -15.03
CA ASP A 149 7.97 6.80 -14.66
C ASP A 149 9.27 7.10 -15.44
N ASP A 150 9.74 8.35 -15.34
CA ASP A 150 10.88 8.87 -16.12
C ASP A 150 12.05 9.37 -15.25
N GLU A 151 11.83 9.52 -13.94
CA GLU A 151 12.82 9.92 -12.96
C GLU A 151 12.55 9.28 -11.61
N THR A 152 13.53 9.30 -10.71
CA THR A 152 13.35 8.76 -9.36
C THR A 152 12.52 9.69 -8.48
N VAL A 153 11.84 9.12 -7.48
CA VAL A 153 11.15 9.91 -6.43
C VAL A 153 12.07 10.97 -5.81
N ALA A 154 13.35 10.64 -5.56
CA ALA A 154 14.31 11.59 -5.03
C ALA A 154 14.58 12.76 -5.98
N SER A 155 14.73 12.51 -7.28
CA SER A 155 14.89 13.55 -8.30
C SER A 155 13.65 14.45 -8.35
N PHE A 156 12.47 13.85 -8.47
CA PHE A 156 11.20 14.56 -8.53
C PHE A 156 11.00 15.47 -7.32
N VAL A 157 11.19 14.93 -6.11
CA VAL A 157 10.96 15.68 -4.86
C VAL A 157 12.00 16.80 -4.68
N LYS A 158 13.26 16.60 -5.07
CA LYS A 158 14.27 17.67 -5.02
C LYS A 158 13.95 18.78 -6.03
N ARG A 159 13.45 18.44 -7.23
CA ARG A 159 13.06 19.41 -8.27
C ARG A 159 11.84 20.22 -7.87
N GLU A 160 10.78 19.54 -7.43
CA GLU A 160 9.48 20.16 -7.15
C GLU A 160 9.38 20.76 -5.75
N PHE A 161 10.20 20.27 -4.82
CA PHE A 161 10.15 20.65 -3.41
C PHE A 161 11.53 21.01 -2.86
N SER A 162 12.05 20.19 -1.94
CA SER A 162 13.30 20.46 -1.25
C SER A 162 13.92 19.18 -0.70
N GLN A 163 15.21 19.26 -0.38
CA GLN A 163 15.92 18.17 0.30
C GLN A 163 15.30 17.82 1.67
N ASN A 164 14.74 18.79 2.39
CA ASN A 164 14.08 18.53 3.67
C ASN A 164 12.77 17.74 3.48
N VAL A 165 11.98 18.09 2.45
CA VAL A 165 10.77 17.33 2.11
C VAL A 165 11.13 15.90 1.73
N LEU A 166 12.21 15.70 0.98
CA LEU A 166 12.71 14.36 0.69
C LEU A 166 13.10 13.62 1.99
N ASN A 167 13.93 14.23 2.83
CA ASN A 167 14.48 13.56 4.01
C ASN A 167 13.43 13.23 5.09
N TYR A 168 12.41 14.07 5.25
CA TYR A 168 11.45 13.97 6.36
C TYR A 168 10.06 13.51 5.97
N VAL A 169 9.71 13.53 4.67
CA VAL A 169 8.38 13.15 4.18
C VAL A 169 8.49 12.00 3.18
N ALA A 170 9.03 12.26 1.99
CA ALA A 170 8.98 11.29 0.89
C ALA A 170 9.88 10.08 1.14
N GLY A 171 11.15 10.29 1.52
CA GLY A 171 12.11 9.23 1.76
C GLY A 171 11.65 8.20 2.79
N PRO A 172 11.28 8.62 4.03
CA PRO A 172 10.75 7.70 5.03
C PRO A 172 9.48 6.97 4.60
N LEU A 173 8.58 7.64 3.85
CA LEU A 173 7.36 7.03 3.36
C LEU A 173 7.67 5.93 2.33
N ILE A 174 8.51 6.22 1.34
CA ILE A 174 8.91 5.26 0.29
C ILE A 174 9.62 4.06 0.91
N SER A 175 10.61 4.29 1.78
CA SER A 175 11.37 3.20 2.39
C SER A 175 10.52 2.32 3.30
N THR A 176 9.50 2.88 3.97
CA THR A 176 8.61 2.10 4.84
C THR A 176 7.59 1.30 4.04
N LEU A 177 7.04 1.86 2.96
CA LEU A 177 5.98 1.21 2.17
C LEU A 177 6.54 0.20 1.17
N PHE A 178 7.65 0.53 0.51
CA PHE A 178 8.20 -0.26 -0.58
C PHE A 178 9.45 -1.04 -0.20
N PHE A 179 10.07 -0.74 0.95
CA PHE A 179 11.36 -1.32 1.36
C PHE A 179 12.52 -1.04 0.39
N TYR A 180 12.37 -0.03 -0.48
CA TYR A 180 13.38 0.47 -1.41
C TYR A 180 13.76 1.93 -1.07
N GLY A 181 14.93 2.37 -1.53
CA GLY A 181 15.35 3.76 -1.39
C GLY A 181 14.60 4.69 -2.37
N SER A 182 14.41 5.95 -1.99
CA SER A 182 13.83 6.98 -2.88
C SER A 182 14.69 7.28 -4.10
N GLU A 183 15.97 6.92 -4.07
CA GLU A 183 16.89 7.04 -5.21
C GLU A 183 16.78 5.86 -6.19
N GLU A 184 16.05 4.80 -5.82
CA GLU A 184 15.88 3.56 -6.62
C GLU A 184 14.43 3.34 -7.05
N THR A 185 13.52 4.19 -6.57
CA THR A 185 12.08 4.07 -6.83
C THR A 185 11.67 5.05 -7.92
N SER A 186 11.00 4.49 -8.94
CA SER A 186 9.97 5.07 -9.82
C SER A 186 9.19 6.23 -9.20
#